data_AF-A0A968PDB8-F1
#
_entry.id   AF-A0A968PDB8-F1
#
_cell.length_a   1.000
_cell.length_b   1.000
_cell.length_c   1.000
_cell.angle_alpha   90.00
_cell.angle_beta   90.00
_cell.angle_gamma   90.00
#
_symmetry.space_group_name_H-M   'P 1'
#
loop_
_entity.id
_entity.type
_entity.pdbx_description
1 polymer ?
#
loop_
_entity_poly.entity_id
_entity_poly.type
_entity_poly.pdbx_seq_one_letter_code
_entity_poly.pdbx_strand_id
1 'polypeptide(L)'
;MLNPTSSQTSSSPFHERKVLVGLTGGIACYKVATLVSRLVQRGASVRVIMTEAATHFVTPLTFQSLSGHPVLTGIWQSDDHPRQSAHRPGTLGHLYIIAPCTANTLAKLAHGLSDDLVSLAASALPREPKMTPVLLAPAMNAQMWENPITQRNLTTVREILKYQTVGPESGWQACRTSGAGRMSEPEAILDAAEKLLISQ
;
A
#
# COMPACT_ATOMS: atom_id res chain seq x y z
N MET A 1 40.31 -2.81 30.45
CA MET A 1 38.91 -2.39 30.24
C MET A 1 38.58 -2.66 28.78
N LEU A 2 37.83 -3.73 28.51
CA LEU A 2 37.45 -4.13 27.16
C LEU A 2 36.34 -3.21 26.67
N ASN A 3 36.60 -2.52 25.56
CA ASN A 3 35.63 -1.69 24.87
C ASN A 3 34.59 -2.63 24.21
N PRO A 4 33.29 -2.55 24.51
CA PRO A 4 32.32 -3.35 23.78
C PRO A 4 32.22 -2.78 22.36
N THR A 5 32.52 -3.67 21.41
CA THR A 5 32.37 -3.53 19.97
C THR A 5 31.11 -2.75 19.60
N SER A 6 31.30 -1.71 18.79
CA SER A 6 30.26 -1.04 18.01
C SER A 6 29.45 -2.09 17.24
N SER A 7 28.25 -2.38 17.73
CA SER A 7 27.26 -3.12 16.95
C SER A 7 26.96 -2.29 15.71
N GLN A 8 27.41 -2.74 14.54
CA GLN A 8 26.88 -2.28 13.27
C GLN A 8 25.40 -2.65 13.23
N THR A 9 24.53 -1.76 13.68
CA THR A 9 23.10 -1.83 13.39
C THR A 9 22.97 -1.55 11.91
N SER A 10 22.69 -2.58 11.10
CA SER A 10 22.22 -2.35 9.75
C SER A 10 20.95 -1.51 9.87
N SER A 11 21.04 -0.22 9.52
CA SER A 11 19.89 0.68 9.56
C SER A 11 18.80 0.09 8.67
N SER A 12 17.59 -0.09 9.20
CA SER A 12 16.48 -0.63 8.44
C SER A 12 16.32 0.14 7.11
N PRO A 13 16.08 -0.52 5.97
CA PRO A 13 15.89 0.17 4.68
C PRO A 13 14.72 1.17 4.68
N PHE A 14 13.83 1.04 5.66
CA PHE A 14 12.69 1.93 5.91
C PHE A 14 13.03 3.19 6.72
N HIS A 15 14.21 3.25 7.36
CA HIS A 15 14.60 4.39 8.19
C HIS A 15 14.58 5.69 7.38
N GLU A 16 13.89 6.71 7.89
CA GLU A 16 13.67 8.02 7.25
C GLU A 16 12.98 7.95 5.88
N ARG A 17 12.40 6.80 5.51
CA ARG A 17 11.63 6.68 4.27
C ARG A 17 10.21 7.16 4.48
N LYS A 18 9.74 8.03 3.58
CA LYS A 18 8.34 8.39 3.44
C LYS A 18 7.61 7.27 2.70
N VAL A 19 6.67 6.60 3.36
CA VAL A 19 5.88 5.51 2.78
C VAL A 19 4.42 5.92 2.77
N LEU A 20 3.80 5.91 1.59
CA LEU A 20 2.36 6.07 1.46
C LEU A 20 1.71 4.68 1.51
N VAL A 21 0.60 4.55 2.26
CA VAL A 21 -0.19 3.31 2.33
C VAL A 21 -1.63 3.62 1.94
N GLY A 22 -2.11 3.00 0.86
CA GLY A 22 -3.45 3.13 0.34
C GLY A 22 -4.31 1.92 0.70
N LEU A 23 -5.41 2.13 1.42
CA LEU A 23 -6.35 1.07 1.76
C LEU A 23 -7.57 1.10 0.84
N THR A 24 -7.97 -0.08 0.37
CA THR A 24 -9.18 -0.26 -0.47
C THR A 24 -10.18 -1.19 0.22
N GLY A 25 -11.44 -1.18 -0.21
CA GLY A 25 -12.55 -1.81 0.53
C GLY A 25 -12.56 -3.34 0.48
N GLY A 26 -11.89 -3.99 1.42
CA GLY A 26 -11.97 -5.44 1.60
C GLY A 26 -11.69 -5.87 3.03
N ILE A 27 -12.18 -7.05 3.41
CA ILE A 27 -12.04 -7.56 4.79
C ILE A 27 -10.58 -7.60 5.27
N ALA A 28 -9.60 -7.74 4.37
CA ALA A 28 -8.19 -7.75 4.71
C ALA A 28 -7.63 -6.40 5.25
N CYS A 29 -8.43 -5.32 5.28
CA CYS A 29 -8.04 -4.04 5.88
C CYS A 29 -7.50 -4.19 7.32
N TYR A 30 -8.03 -5.12 8.13
CA TYR A 30 -7.55 -5.29 9.52
C TYR A 30 -6.06 -5.68 9.58
N LYS A 31 -5.56 -6.46 8.61
CA LYS A 31 -4.15 -6.87 8.55
C LYS A 31 -3.21 -5.68 8.29
N VAL A 32 -3.73 -4.63 7.64
CA VAL A 32 -2.95 -3.43 7.30
C VAL A 32 -2.57 -2.64 8.54
N ALA A 33 -3.31 -2.76 9.65
CA ALA A 33 -2.93 -2.17 10.92
C ALA A 33 -1.55 -2.68 11.38
N THR A 34 -1.32 -3.99 11.29
CA THR A 34 0.00 -4.59 11.57
C THR A 34 1.06 -4.07 10.62
N LEU A 35 0.77 -4.01 9.31
CA LEU A 35 1.71 -3.49 8.31
C LEU A 35 2.16 -2.05 8.65
N VAL A 36 1.21 -1.14 8.91
CA VAL A 36 1.51 0.26 9.27
C VAL A 36 2.30 0.33 10.57
N SER A 37 1.89 -0.41 11.61
CA SER A 37 2.61 -0.45 12.89
C SER A 37 4.06 -0.89 12.71
N ARG A 38 4.33 -1.89 11.87
CA ARG A 38 5.67 -2.41 11.62
C ARG A 38 6.53 -1.44 10.80
N LEU A 39 5.96 -0.79 9.79
CA LEU A 39 6.66 0.25 9.02
C LEU A 39 7.14 1.39 9.94
N VAL A 40 6.27 1.87 10.83
CA VAL A 40 6.62 2.93 11.80
C VAL A 40 7.69 2.44 12.78
N GLN A 41 7.56 1.23 13.32
CA GLN A 41 8.60 0.63 14.19
C GLN A 41 9.96 0.48 13.50
N ARG A 42 9.97 0.31 12.17
CA ARG A 42 11.19 0.26 11.34
C ARG A 42 11.69 1.66 10.91
N GLY A 43 11.10 2.73 11.44
CA GLY A 43 11.57 4.11 11.25
C GLY A 43 11.04 4.81 9.98
N ALA A 44 10.02 4.24 9.31
CA ALA A 44 9.36 4.93 8.20
C ALA A 44 8.43 6.04 8.70
N SER A 45 8.38 7.16 7.97
CA SER A 45 7.30 8.14 8.09
C SER A 45 6.14 7.66 7.21
N VAL A 46 5.11 7.09 7.83
CA VAL A 46 4.00 6.46 7.14
C VAL A 46 2.83 7.43 7.01
N ARG A 47 2.30 7.63 5.80
CA ARG A 47 1.02 8.31 5.59
C ARG A 47 0.00 7.32 5.09
N VAL A 48 -1.23 7.46 5.55
CA VAL A 48 -2.32 6.56 5.18
C VAL A 48 -3.40 7.32 4.46
N ILE A 49 -3.83 6.75 3.33
CA ILE A 49 -5.01 7.20 2.59
C ILE A 49 -5.96 6.02 2.42
N MET A 50 -7.26 6.27 2.46
CA MET A 50 -8.27 5.23 2.41
C MET A 50 -9.32 5.58 1.36
N THR A 51 -9.84 4.57 0.65
CA THR A 51 -11.11 4.73 -0.04
C THR A 51 -12.25 4.76 0.98
N GLU A 52 -13.39 5.35 0.60
CA GLU A 52 -14.62 5.29 1.41
C GLU A 52 -14.96 3.85 1.81
N ALA A 53 -14.90 2.92 0.85
CA ALA A 53 -15.15 1.49 1.07
C ALA A 53 -14.24 0.86 2.14
N ALA A 54 -12.98 1.30 2.28
CA ALA A 54 -12.07 0.80 3.32
C ALA A 54 -12.49 1.26 4.73
N THR A 55 -13.09 2.45 4.85
CA THR A 55 -13.52 3.01 6.14
C THR A 55 -14.63 2.21 6.81
N HIS A 56 -15.40 1.44 6.04
CA HIS A 56 -16.42 0.51 6.56
C HIS A 56 -15.83 -0.75 7.22
N PHE A 57 -14.58 -1.11 6.92
CA PHE A 57 -13.92 -2.27 7.52
C PHE A 57 -13.05 -1.91 8.72
N VAL A 58 -12.33 -0.78 8.63
CA VAL A 58 -11.48 -0.27 9.71
C VAL A 58 -11.57 1.25 9.68
N THR A 59 -11.74 1.88 10.85
CA THR A 59 -11.88 3.33 10.94
C THR A 59 -10.55 4.05 10.68
N PRO A 60 -10.56 5.27 10.11
CA PRO A 60 -9.36 6.09 9.95
C PRO A 60 -8.59 6.34 11.25
N LEU A 61 -9.29 6.42 12.39
CA LEU A 61 -8.70 6.63 13.71
C LEU A 61 -7.61 5.61 14.04
N THR A 62 -7.81 4.34 13.69
CA THR A 62 -6.81 3.27 13.91
C THR A 62 -5.48 3.62 13.24
N PHE A 63 -5.53 4.06 11.99
CA PHE A 63 -4.32 4.37 11.23
C PHE A 63 -3.71 5.71 11.62
N GLN A 64 -4.52 6.68 12.06
CA GLN A 64 -4.02 7.92 12.64
C GLN A 64 -3.22 7.65 13.91
N SER A 65 -3.73 6.81 14.81
CA SER A 65 -3.03 6.42 16.04
C SER A 65 -1.74 5.65 15.76
N LEU A 66 -1.73 4.76 14.75
CA LEU A 66 -0.55 3.96 14.41
C LEU A 66 0.53 4.75 13.65
N SER A 67 0.12 5.65 12.75
CA SER A 67 1.05 6.40 11.89
C SER A 67 1.53 7.72 12.51
N GLY A 68 0.77 8.28 13.46
CA GLY A 68 1.01 9.62 13.99
C GLY A 68 0.68 10.75 13.01
N HIS A 69 0.02 10.44 11.88
CA HIS A 69 -0.34 11.39 10.84
C HIS A 69 -1.85 11.35 10.54
N PRO A 70 -2.46 12.47 10.11
CA PRO A 70 -3.84 12.48 9.63
C PRO A 70 -4.06 11.47 8.51
N VAL A 71 -5.25 10.87 8.50
CA VAL A 71 -5.65 9.90 7.48
C VAL A 71 -6.64 10.56 6.53
N LEU A 72 -6.30 10.60 5.25
CA LEU A 72 -7.16 11.21 4.24
C LEU A 72 -8.07 10.16 3.62
N THR A 73 -9.36 10.50 3.46
CA THR A 73 -10.40 9.57 2.98
C THR A 73 -11.12 10.07 1.73
N GLY A 74 -10.88 11.31 1.31
CA GLY A 74 -11.51 11.90 0.13
C GLY A 74 -10.61 12.89 -0.60
N ILE A 75 -10.87 13.06 -1.90
CA ILE A 75 -10.14 13.98 -2.78
C ILE A 75 -10.35 15.44 -2.34
N TRP A 76 -11.54 15.75 -1.85
CA TRP A 76 -11.92 17.12 -1.47
C TRP A 76 -11.70 17.43 0.01
N GLN A 77 -11.16 16.48 0.79
CA GLN A 77 -10.82 16.75 2.19
C GLN A 77 -9.67 17.75 2.24
N SER A 78 -9.96 18.90 2.84
CA SER A 78 -8.97 19.94 3.09
C SER A 78 -8.05 19.45 4.19
N ASP A 79 -6.77 19.28 3.89
CA ASP A 79 -5.74 19.19 4.93
C ASP A 79 -5.60 20.60 5.53
N ASP A 80 -5.75 20.76 6.85
CA ASP A 80 -5.41 22.00 7.56
C ASP A 80 -3.92 22.39 7.39
N HIS A 81 -3.13 21.50 6.79
CA HIS A 81 -1.76 21.71 6.37
C HIS A 81 -1.60 21.67 4.84
N PRO A 82 -1.73 22.82 4.13
CA PRO A 82 -1.66 22.90 2.66
C PRO A 82 -0.32 22.47 2.02
N ARG A 83 0.72 22.22 2.84
CA ARG A 83 2.02 21.69 2.39
C ARG A 83 2.06 20.15 2.32
N GLN A 84 1.00 19.45 2.70
CA GLN A 84 1.01 18.01 2.97
C GLN A 84 -0.06 17.20 2.20
N SER A 85 -0.80 17.85 1.30
CA SER A 85 -1.92 17.21 0.60
C SER A 85 -1.45 16.07 -0.32
N ALA A 86 -2.14 14.93 -0.25
CA ALA A 86 -1.89 13.75 -1.09
C ALA A 86 -2.05 13.99 -2.61
N HIS A 87 -2.56 15.16 -3.00
CA HIS A 87 -2.71 15.62 -4.38
C HIS A 87 -1.43 16.19 -4.99
N ARG A 88 -0.35 16.38 -4.21
CA ARG A 88 0.91 16.93 -4.73
C ARG A 88 1.89 15.82 -5.10
N PRO A 89 2.35 15.74 -6.37
CA PRO A 89 3.32 14.75 -6.83
C PRO A 89 4.62 14.69 -6.01
N GLY A 90 5.06 15.82 -5.45
CA GLY A 90 6.32 15.92 -4.69
C GLY A 90 6.28 15.39 -3.24
N THR A 91 5.10 15.00 -2.73
CA THR A 91 4.95 14.50 -1.35
C THR A 91 4.67 13.00 -1.25
N LEU A 92 4.54 12.31 -2.40
CA LEU A 92 4.06 10.92 -2.48
C LEU A 92 5.08 9.85 -1.99
N GLY A 93 6.28 10.28 -1.58
CA GLY A 93 7.22 9.47 -0.83
C GLY A 93 8.13 8.58 -1.67
N HIS A 94 8.91 7.75 -0.99
CA HIS A 94 9.89 6.83 -1.56
C HIS A 94 9.28 5.48 -1.95
N LEU A 95 8.07 5.18 -1.47
CA LEU A 95 7.34 3.93 -1.73
C LEU A 95 5.84 4.16 -1.55
N TYR A 96 5.05 3.61 -2.46
CA TYR A 96 3.60 3.54 -2.31
C TYR A 96 3.15 2.08 -2.22
N ILE A 97 2.45 1.73 -1.13
CA ILE A 97 1.87 0.39 -0.94
C ILE A 97 0.35 0.50 -1.01
N ILE A 98 -0.31 -0.30 -1.86
CA ILE A 98 -1.76 -0.43 -1.89
C ILE A 98 -2.14 -1.79 -1.31
N ALA A 99 -2.66 -1.79 -0.08
CA ALA A 99 -2.99 -2.99 0.68
C ALA A 99 -4.25 -2.76 1.54
N PRO A 100 -5.29 -3.61 1.43
CA PRO A 100 -5.50 -4.53 0.32
C PRO A 100 -5.68 -3.76 -1.00
N CYS A 101 -5.28 -4.36 -2.12
CA CYS A 101 -5.64 -3.94 -3.46
C CYS A 101 -6.81 -4.80 -3.95
N THR A 102 -8.02 -4.26 -3.89
CA THR A 102 -9.23 -4.94 -4.37
C THR A 102 -9.27 -5.02 -5.89
N ALA A 103 -10.10 -5.92 -6.45
CA ALA A 103 -10.29 -6.01 -7.90
C ALA A 103 -10.74 -4.68 -8.52
N ASN A 104 -11.58 -3.92 -7.81
CA ASN A 104 -12.05 -2.60 -8.24
C ASN A 104 -10.88 -1.61 -8.38
N THR A 105 -10.05 -1.47 -7.34
CA THR A 105 -8.88 -0.58 -7.44
C THR A 105 -7.88 -1.08 -8.48
N LEU A 106 -7.65 -2.39 -8.59
CA LEU A 106 -6.80 -2.94 -9.65
C LEU A 106 -7.30 -2.56 -11.05
N ALA A 107 -8.62 -2.64 -11.28
CA ALA A 107 -9.23 -2.22 -12.54
C ALA A 107 -9.05 -0.71 -12.75
N LYS A 108 -9.30 0.12 -11.73
CA LYS A 108 -9.09 1.58 -11.83
C LYS A 108 -7.65 1.92 -12.24
N LEU A 109 -6.65 1.28 -11.62
CA LEU A 109 -5.25 1.47 -11.96
C LEU A 109 -4.96 1.05 -13.41
N ALA A 110 -5.43 -0.12 -13.83
CA ALA A 110 -5.21 -0.64 -15.18
C ALA A 110 -5.85 0.25 -16.27
N HIS A 111 -6.97 0.89 -15.96
CA HIS A 111 -7.73 1.72 -16.89
C HIS A 111 -7.48 3.23 -16.74
N GLY A 112 -6.62 3.66 -15.81
CA GLY A 112 -6.30 5.07 -15.57
C GLY A 112 -7.44 5.87 -14.93
N LEU A 113 -8.33 5.22 -14.18
CA LEU A 113 -9.38 5.90 -13.42
C LEU A 113 -8.80 6.44 -12.10
N SER A 114 -9.15 7.67 -11.75
CA SER A 114 -8.61 8.41 -10.58
C SER A 114 -9.71 9.16 -9.83
N ASP A 115 -10.79 8.45 -9.54
CA ASP A 115 -12.02 8.94 -8.92
C ASP A 115 -12.04 8.80 -7.39
N ASP A 116 -11.04 8.15 -6.79
CA ASP A 116 -10.80 8.13 -5.35
C ASP A 116 -9.34 8.49 -5.02
N LEU A 117 -9.07 8.81 -3.74
CA LEU A 117 -7.76 9.32 -3.34
C LEU A 117 -6.62 8.30 -3.57
N VAL A 118 -6.91 7.01 -3.44
CA VAL A 118 -5.92 5.92 -3.61
C VAL A 118 -5.50 5.83 -5.08
N SER A 119 -6.48 5.72 -5.97
CA SER A 119 -6.24 5.65 -7.41
C SER A 119 -5.66 6.97 -7.98
N LEU A 120 -6.11 8.12 -7.46
CA LEU A 120 -5.57 9.42 -7.82
C LEU A 120 -4.11 9.57 -7.42
N ALA A 121 -3.75 9.18 -6.19
CA ALA A 121 -2.37 9.22 -5.72
C ALA A 121 -1.46 8.35 -6.59
N ALA A 122 -1.90 7.15 -6.99
CA ALA A 122 -1.15 6.27 -7.89
C ALA A 122 -0.88 6.92 -9.26
N SER A 123 -1.89 7.55 -9.85
CA SER A 123 -1.79 8.23 -11.15
C SER A 123 -0.93 9.48 -11.10
N ALA A 124 -0.90 10.19 -9.96
CA ALA A 124 -0.13 11.41 -9.76
C ALA A 124 1.34 11.16 -9.40
N LEU A 125 1.78 9.91 -9.27
CA LEU A 125 3.18 9.59 -8.97
C LEU A 125 4.11 10.07 -10.08
N PRO A 126 5.23 10.73 -9.73
CA PRO A 126 6.27 11.07 -10.70
C PRO A 126 6.80 9.81 -11.39
N ARG A 127 6.96 9.87 -12.71
CA ARG A 127 7.62 8.81 -13.49
C ARG A 127 9.10 9.13 -13.79
N GLU A 128 9.46 10.41 -13.78
CA GLU A 128 10.79 10.91 -14.12
C GLU A 128 11.28 11.91 -13.05
N PRO A 129 12.61 12.04 -12.81
CA PRO A 129 13.69 11.21 -13.36
C PRO A 129 13.80 9.82 -12.72
N LYS A 130 13.04 9.56 -11.65
CA LYS A 130 13.00 8.28 -10.95
C LYS A 130 11.56 7.97 -10.55
N MET A 131 11.04 6.84 -11.04
CA MET A 131 9.69 6.39 -10.72
C MET A 131 9.62 5.93 -9.25
N THR A 132 8.68 6.47 -8.48
CA THR A 132 8.37 5.94 -7.15
C THR A 132 7.84 4.50 -7.28
N PRO A 133 8.42 3.51 -6.59
CA PRO A 133 7.93 2.13 -6.65
C PRO A 133 6.53 2.04 -6.06
N VAL A 134 5.70 1.22 -6.71
CA VAL A 134 4.36 0.90 -6.23
C VAL A 134 4.28 -0.59 -5.98
N LEU A 135 3.86 -0.97 -4.78
CA LEU A 135 3.61 -2.35 -4.38
C LEU A 135 2.11 -2.56 -4.15
N LEU A 136 1.53 -3.49 -4.89
CA LEU A 136 0.15 -3.90 -4.74
C LEU A 136 0.09 -5.21 -3.94
N ALA A 137 -0.78 -5.29 -2.94
CA ALA A 137 -1.10 -6.54 -2.23
C ALA A 137 -2.56 -6.94 -2.58
N PRO A 138 -2.79 -7.71 -3.66
CA PRO A 138 -4.14 -8.03 -4.10
C PRO A 138 -4.92 -8.82 -3.04
N ALA A 139 -6.21 -8.49 -2.91
CA ALA A 139 -7.12 -9.23 -2.02
C ALA A 139 -8.54 -9.25 -2.58
N MET A 140 -9.04 -10.44 -2.89
CA MET A 140 -10.39 -10.68 -3.44
C MET A 140 -10.76 -12.15 -3.29
N ASN A 141 -12.02 -12.52 -3.53
CA ASN A 141 -12.35 -13.95 -3.53
C ASN A 141 -11.69 -14.68 -4.72
N ALA A 142 -11.63 -16.02 -4.66
CA ALA A 142 -10.98 -16.82 -5.69
C ALA A 142 -11.58 -16.64 -7.09
N GLN A 143 -12.90 -16.55 -7.20
CA GLN A 143 -13.56 -16.38 -8.50
C GLN A 143 -13.25 -15.01 -9.13
N MET A 144 -13.19 -13.94 -8.33
CA MET A 144 -12.78 -12.62 -8.79
C MET A 144 -11.31 -12.61 -9.20
N TRP A 145 -10.46 -13.35 -8.47
CA TRP A 145 -9.05 -13.51 -8.82
C TRP A 145 -8.90 -14.23 -10.17
N GLU A 146 -9.59 -15.36 -10.35
CA GLU A 146 -9.54 -16.18 -11.57
C GLU A 146 -10.22 -15.52 -12.78
N ASN A 147 -10.97 -14.43 -12.58
CA ASN A 147 -11.63 -13.71 -13.66
C ASN A 147 -10.58 -13.24 -14.71
N PRO A 148 -10.76 -13.56 -16.01
CA PRO A 148 -9.83 -13.17 -17.07
C PRO A 148 -9.57 -11.66 -17.15
N ILE A 149 -10.56 -10.83 -16.80
CA ILE A 149 -10.41 -9.37 -16.77
C ILE A 149 -9.51 -8.94 -15.62
N THR A 150 -9.65 -9.55 -14.45
CA THR A 150 -8.74 -9.30 -13.31
C THR A 150 -7.31 -9.68 -13.68
N GLN A 151 -7.11 -10.82 -14.33
CA GLN A 151 -5.79 -11.26 -14.78
C GLN A 151 -5.20 -10.31 -15.84
N ARG A 152 -6.02 -9.85 -16.80
CA ARG A 152 -5.61 -8.84 -17.78
C ARG A 152 -5.23 -7.51 -17.12
N ASN A 153 -5.97 -7.08 -16.11
CA ASN A 153 -5.69 -5.84 -15.38
C ASN A 153 -4.38 -5.98 -14.59
N LEU A 154 -4.15 -7.14 -13.97
CA LEU A 154 -2.88 -7.46 -13.31
C LEU A 154 -1.69 -7.39 -14.26
N THR A 155 -1.81 -8.00 -15.44
CA THR A 155 -0.77 -7.91 -16.48
C THR A 155 -0.52 -6.46 -16.88
N THR A 156 -1.59 -5.68 -17.09
CA THR A 156 -1.51 -4.26 -17.47
C THR A 156 -0.74 -3.43 -16.45
N VAL A 157 -1.06 -3.54 -15.15
CA VAL A 157 -0.35 -2.77 -14.11
C VAL A 157 1.11 -3.20 -13.95
N ARG A 158 1.43 -4.49 -14.17
CA ARG A 158 2.81 -5.01 -14.06
C ARG A 158 3.66 -4.63 -15.27
N GLU A 159 3.12 -4.76 -16.47
CA GLU A 159 3.89 -4.61 -17.71
C GLU A 159 3.93 -3.16 -18.18
N ILE A 160 2.82 -2.42 -18.09
CA ILE A 160 2.74 -1.02 -18.55
C ILE A 160 3.13 -0.07 -17.43
N LEU A 161 2.48 -0.17 -16.26
CA LEU A 161 2.75 0.77 -15.15
C LEU A 161 4.02 0.42 -14.38
N LYS A 162 4.58 -0.79 -14.56
CA LYS A 162 5.75 -1.33 -13.85
C LYS A 162 5.53 -1.48 -12.35
N TYR A 163 4.28 -1.61 -11.92
CA TYR A 163 3.94 -1.84 -10.52
C TYR A 163 4.28 -3.27 -10.10
N GLN A 164 4.70 -3.43 -8.86
CA GLN A 164 5.07 -4.70 -8.27
C GLN A 164 3.91 -5.27 -7.47
N THR A 165 3.84 -6.59 -7.35
CA THR A 165 2.72 -7.27 -6.70
C THR A 165 3.23 -8.32 -5.73
N VAL A 166 2.63 -8.41 -4.54
CA VAL A 166 2.89 -9.46 -3.55
C VAL A 166 1.61 -10.25 -3.28
N GLY A 167 1.70 -11.58 -3.44
CA GLY A 167 0.53 -12.45 -3.40
C GLY A 167 -0.38 -12.31 -4.62
N PRO A 168 -1.68 -12.64 -4.49
CA PRO A 168 -2.34 -13.13 -3.28
C PRO A 168 -1.91 -14.56 -2.92
N GLU A 169 -2.19 -14.95 -1.68
CA GLU A 169 -1.99 -16.32 -1.18
C GLU A 169 -3.26 -17.17 -1.38
N SER A 170 -3.06 -18.49 -1.35
CA SER A 170 -4.14 -19.47 -1.28
C SER A 170 -4.46 -19.81 0.18
N GLY A 171 -5.74 -19.94 0.50
CA GLY A 171 -6.18 -20.34 1.84
C GLY A 171 -7.67 -20.15 2.07
N TRP A 172 -8.11 -20.33 3.32
CA TRP A 172 -9.50 -20.11 3.73
C TRP A 172 -9.89 -18.63 3.58
N GLN A 173 -11.02 -18.39 2.93
CA GLN A 173 -11.52 -17.05 2.62
C GLN A 173 -12.80 -16.73 3.41
N ALA A 174 -13.15 -15.45 3.49
CA ALA A 174 -14.36 -15.00 4.19
C ALA A 174 -15.65 -15.61 3.62
N CYS A 175 -15.65 -16.00 2.33
CA CYS A 175 -16.74 -16.70 1.66
C CYS A 175 -16.90 -18.18 2.08
N ARG A 176 -16.12 -18.66 3.07
CA ARG A 176 -16.09 -20.06 3.54
C ARG A 176 -15.67 -21.06 2.47
N THR A 177 -14.83 -20.61 1.55
CA THR A 177 -14.19 -21.41 0.51
C THR A 177 -12.68 -21.28 0.59
N SER A 178 -11.96 -22.24 0.03
CA SER A 178 -10.49 -22.20 -0.09
C SER A 178 -10.09 -21.92 -1.52
N GLY A 179 -9.12 -21.02 -1.73
CA GLY A 179 -8.60 -20.69 -3.05
C GLY A 179 -7.62 -19.52 -3.01
N ALA A 180 -7.04 -19.18 -4.16
CA ALA A 180 -6.19 -18.00 -4.32
C ALA A 180 -7.00 -16.71 -4.13
N GLY A 181 -6.38 -15.63 -3.66
CA GLY A 181 -7.06 -14.32 -3.50
C GLY A 181 -6.98 -13.74 -2.09
N ARG A 182 -6.47 -14.50 -1.11
CA ARG A 182 -6.23 -14.00 0.23
C ARG A 182 -5.06 -13.01 0.21
N MET A 183 -5.21 -11.85 0.83
CA MET A 183 -4.09 -10.90 0.94
C MET A 183 -2.91 -11.58 1.64
N SER A 184 -1.71 -11.39 1.10
CA SER A 184 -0.47 -11.83 1.75
C SER A 184 -0.35 -11.30 3.17
N GLU A 185 0.35 -12.05 4.02
CA GLU A 185 0.60 -11.59 5.38
C GLU A 185 1.45 -10.31 5.42
N PRO A 186 1.24 -9.43 6.42
CA PRO A 186 1.97 -8.16 6.55
C PRO A 186 3.49 -8.32 6.43
N GLU A 187 4.05 -9.41 6.96
CA GLU A 187 5.47 -9.75 6.90
C GLU A 187 5.96 -9.92 5.45
N ALA A 188 5.21 -10.66 4.63
CA ALA A 188 5.55 -10.84 3.22
C ALA A 188 5.46 -9.53 2.43
N ILE A 189 4.49 -8.66 2.78
CA ILE A 189 4.37 -7.32 2.19
C ILE A 189 5.57 -6.44 2.58
N LEU A 190 6.00 -6.49 3.84
CA LEU A 190 7.18 -5.76 4.33
C LEU A 190 8.45 -6.23 3.60
N ASP A 191 8.65 -7.53 3.46
CA ASP A 191 9.83 -8.08 2.79
C ASP A 191 9.88 -7.69 1.31
N ALA A 192 8.72 -7.69 0.63
CA ALA A 192 8.62 -7.21 -0.74
C ALA A 192 8.91 -5.70 -0.83
N ALA A 193 8.35 -4.89 0.07
CA ALA A 193 8.58 -3.46 0.15
C ALA A 193 10.06 -3.12 0.39
N GLU A 194 10.73 -3.88 1.24
CA GLU A 194 12.14 -3.71 1.57
C GLU A 194 13.04 -3.92 0.33
N LYS A 195 12.76 -4.98 -0.44
CA LYS A 195 13.48 -5.26 -1.70
C LYS A 195 13.37 -4.11 -2.70
N LEU A 196 12.19 -3.47 -2.80
CA LEU A 196 11.97 -2.34 -3.72
C LEU A 196 12.67 -1.05 -3.31
N LEU A 197 12.92 -0.88 -2.01
CA LEU A 197 13.68 0.26 -1.49
C LEU A 197 15.20 0.06 -1.69
N ILE A 198 15.68 -1.18 -1.65
CA ILE A 198 17.10 -1.51 -1.86
C ILE A 198 17.47 -1.51 -3.35
N SER A 199 16.56 -1.95 -4.24
CA SER A 199 16.82 -2.06 -5.68
C SER A 199 16.81 -0.71 -6.44
N GLN A 200 16.93 0.40 -5.72
CA GLN A 200 16.72 1.77 -6.21
C GLN A 200 17.93 2.64 -5.92
#